data_AF-A0A7J9IMW5-F1
#
_entry.id   AF-A0A7J9IMW5-F1
#
_cell.length_a   1.000
_cell.length_b   1.000
_cell.length_c   1.000
_cell.angle_alpha   90.00
_cell.angle_beta   90.00
_cell.angle_gamma   90.00
#
_symmetry.space_group_name_H-M   'P 1'
#
loop_
_entity.id
_entity.type
_entity.pdbx_description
1 polymer ?
#
loop_
_entity_poly.entity_id
_entity_poly.type
_entity_poly.pdbx_seq_one_letter_code
_entity_poly.pdbx_strand_id
1 'polypeptide(L)'
;MARNDAQWLPPPTGYVKCNVDASRFEYTVFEKGPFGPRLVKAFAIFEALSWLKSIHMENVILESDCLMVVNALLRLSIDVLEVGMLVHDYLMLKAQF
;
A
#
# COMPACT_ATOMS: atom_id res chain seq x y z
N MET A 1 2.37 24.27 9.38
CA MET A 1 2.35 22.84 9.74
C MET A 1 3.80 22.42 9.95
N ALA A 2 4.19 22.12 11.18
CA ALA A 2 5.57 21.79 11.51
C ALA A 2 5.99 20.51 10.78
N ARG A 3 7.02 20.59 9.93
CA ARG A 3 7.79 19.41 9.55
C ARG A 3 8.36 18.88 10.87
N ASN A 4 7.88 17.72 11.30
CA ASN A 4 8.59 16.99 12.33
C ASN A 4 9.86 16.53 11.62
N ASP A 5 10.99 17.22 11.87
CA ASP A 5 12.31 16.92 11.32
C ASP A 5 12.85 15.64 11.96
N ALA A 6 12.08 14.55 11.88
CA ALA A 6 12.57 13.22 12.19
C ALA A 6 13.67 12.93 11.16
N GLN A 7 14.91 13.09 11.60
CA GLN A 7 16.10 12.81 10.80
C GLN A 7 15.95 11.40 10.23
N TRP A 8 16.02 11.28 8.91
CA TRP A 8 15.97 9.98 8.25
C TRP A 8 17.10 9.10 8.81
N LEU A 9 16.73 7.93 9.33
CA LEU A 9 17.68 6.91 9.74
C LEU A 9 17.73 5.82 8.66
N PRO A 10 18.92 5.32 8.32
CA PRO A 10 19.04 4.17 7.43
C PRO A 10 18.37 2.94 8.08
N PRO A 11 17.89 1.99 7.27
CA PRO A 11 17.42 0.72 7.82
C PRO A 11 18.56 0.03 8.59
N PRO A 12 18.23 -0.76 9.63
CA PRO A 12 19.21 -1.59 10.32
C PRO A 12 19.96 -2.51 9.35
N THR A 13 21.17 -2.94 9.71
CA THR A 13 21.93 -3.90 8.89
C THR A 13 21.11 -5.14 8.58
N GLY A 14 21.07 -5.53 7.30
CA GLY A 14 20.28 -6.66 6.82
C GLY A 14 18.83 -6.33 6.49
N TYR A 15 18.37 -5.10 6.70
CA TYR A 15 17.02 -4.65 6.33
C TYR A 15 17.02 -3.78 5.07
N VAL A 16 15.92 -3.86 4.33
CA VAL A 16 15.57 -2.91 3.26
C VAL A 16 14.37 -2.09 3.68
N LYS A 17 14.45 -0.78 3.49
CA LYS A 17 13.34 0.15 3.70
C LYS A 17 12.68 0.47 2.35
N CYS A 18 11.40 0.12 2.22
CA CYS A 18 10.62 0.29 1.01
C CYS A 18 9.52 1.33 1.28
N ASN A 19 9.68 2.54 0.72
CA ASN A 19 8.64 3.57 0.77
C ASN A 19 7.70 3.40 -0.42
N VAL A 20 6.40 3.32 -0.14
CA VAL A 20 5.36 3.07 -1.14
C VAL A 20 4.36 4.21 -1.12
N ASP A 21 4.14 4.81 -2.28
CA ASP A 21 3.11 5.81 -2.50
C ASP A 21 2.30 5.45 -3.75
N ALA A 22 1.07 5.97 -3.80
CA ALA A 22 0.18 5.78 -4.92
C ALA A 22 -0.60 7.06 -5.20
N SER A 23 -0.49 7.55 -6.43
CA SER A 23 -1.25 8.69 -6.93
C SER A 23 -2.35 8.20 -7.87
N ARG A 24 -3.57 8.72 -7.71
CA ARG A 24 -4.63 8.55 -8.70
C ARG A 24 -4.59 9.72 -9.68
N PHE A 25 -4.51 9.44 -10.97
CA PHE A 25 -4.73 10.44 -12.01
C PHE A 25 -6.24 10.61 -12.20
N GLU A 26 -6.78 11.78 -11.85
CA GLU A 26 -8.19 12.11 -12.08
C GLU A 26 -8.33 12.65 -13.51
N TYR A 27 -8.48 11.76 -14.48
CA TYR A 27 -8.87 12.11 -15.83
C TYR A 27 -10.37 11.81 -15.97
N THR A 28 -11.16 12.86 -16.24
CA THR A 28 -12.56 12.88 -16.67
C THR A 28 -13.67 13.06 -15.63
N VAL A 29 -14.66 13.83 -16.11
CA VAL A 29 -15.78 14.51 -15.45
C VAL A 29 -16.91 13.54 -15.05
N PHE A 30 -16.67 12.23 -15.10
CA PHE A 30 -17.67 11.22 -14.75
C PHE A 30 -17.27 10.53 -13.45
N GLU A 31 -18.16 10.67 -12.48
CA GLU A 31 -18.24 10.09 -11.14
C GLU A 31 -17.09 9.17 -10.74
N LYS A 32 -16.35 9.60 -9.69
CA LYS A 32 -15.50 8.79 -8.80
C LYS A 32 -15.31 7.36 -9.33
N GLY A 33 -14.28 7.16 -10.16
CA GLY A 33 -13.88 5.80 -10.56
C GLY A 33 -13.85 4.86 -9.35
N PRO A 34 -14.09 3.55 -9.55
CA PRO A 34 -14.54 2.60 -8.52
C PRO A 34 -13.59 2.53 -7.31
N PHE A 35 -12.33 2.91 -7.51
CA PHE A 35 -11.30 2.84 -6.50
C PHE A 35 -11.05 4.22 -5.88
N GLY A 36 -11.46 4.35 -4.62
CA GLY A 36 -11.11 5.50 -3.78
C GLY A 36 -9.61 5.53 -3.44
N PRO A 37 -9.08 6.66 -2.94
CA PRO A 37 -7.66 6.81 -2.61
C PRO A 37 -7.09 5.73 -1.70
N ARG A 38 -7.91 5.20 -0.78
CA ARG A 38 -7.53 4.10 0.12
C ARG A 38 -7.17 2.81 -0.62
N LEU A 39 -7.99 2.43 -1.59
CA LEU A 39 -7.81 1.18 -2.34
C LEU A 39 -6.61 1.26 -3.27
N VAL A 40 -6.38 2.41 -3.92
CA VAL A 40 -5.18 2.64 -4.74
C VAL A 40 -3.89 2.54 -3.91
N LYS A 41 -3.89 3.07 -2.67
CA LYS A 41 -2.74 2.92 -1.76
C LYS A 41 -2.58 1.48 -1.26
N ALA A 42 -3.67 0.78 -0.97
CA ALA A 42 -3.63 -0.64 -0.61
C ALA A 42 -3.05 -1.50 -1.74
N PHE A 43 -3.42 -1.25 -2.99
CA PHE A 43 -2.84 -1.93 -4.15
C PHE A 43 -1.32 -1.73 -4.24
N ALA A 44 -0.86 -0.49 -4.10
CA ALA A 44 0.58 -0.21 -4.16
C ALA A 44 1.34 -0.97 -3.06
N ILE A 45 0.78 -1.05 -1.84
CA ILE A 45 1.38 -1.83 -0.74
C ILE A 45 1.41 -3.32 -1.08
N PHE A 46 0.30 -3.89 -1.58
CA PHE A 46 0.24 -5.32 -1.92
C PHE A 46 1.19 -5.70 -3.06
N GLU A 47 1.29 -4.90 -4.12
CA GLU A 47 2.24 -5.15 -5.20
C GLU A 47 3.68 -5.02 -4.73
N ALA A 48 4.01 -4.01 -3.91
CA ALA A 48 5.34 -3.88 -3.32
C ALA A 48 5.72 -5.11 -2.48
N LEU A 49 4.80 -5.59 -1.63
CA LEU A 49 5.00 -6.81 -0.84
C LEU A 49 5.16 -8.06 -1.73
N SER A 50 4.36 -8.19 -2.79
CA SER A 50 4.48 -9.30 -3.74
C SER A 50 5.84 -9.27 -4.46
N TRP A 51 6.30 -8.10 -4.86
CA TRP A 51 7.60 -7.91 -5.51
C TRP A 51 8.74 -8.28 -4.55
N LEU A 52 8.74 -7.74 -3.32
CA LEU A 52 9.74 -8.05 -2.30
C LEU A 52 9.80 -9.54 -1.97
N LYS A 53 8.65 -10.22 -1.92
CA LYS A 53 8.57 -11.66 -1.77
C LYS A 53 9.20 -12.41 -2.96
N SER A 54 8.95 -11.95 -4.19
CA SER A 54 9.49 -12.57 -5.40
C SER A 54 11.02 -12.52 -5.50
N ILE A 55 11.64 -11.53 -4.86
CA ILE A 55 13.10 -11.38 -4.77
C ILE A 55 13.68 -11.89 -3.43
N HIS A 56 12.91 -12.68 -2.67
CA HIS A 56 13.32 -13.29 -1.40
C HIS A 56 13.83 -12.29 -0.35
N MET A 57 13.23 -11.10 -0.27
CA MET A 57 13.58 -10.10 0.73
C MET A 57 12.78 -10.32 2.01
N GLU A 58 13.43 -10.87 3.03
CA GLU A 58 12.77 -11.24 4.31
C GLU A 58 12.72 -10.08 5.31
N ASN A 59 13.75 -9.25 5.33
CA ASN A 59 13.91 -8.18 6.32
C ASN A 59 13.51 -6.84 5.72
N VAL A 60 12.20 -6.58 5.63
CA VAL A 60 11.68 -5.34 5.03
C VAL A 60 10.98 -4.46 6.06
N ILE A 61 11.28 -3.16 6.01
CA ILE A 61 10.49 -2.10 6.63
C ILE A 61 9.70 -1.41 5.52
N LEU A 62 8.39 -1.63 5.47
CA LEU A 62 7.51 -0.96 4.51
C LEU A 62 6.90 0.29 5.12
N GLU A 63 7.05 1.42 4.43
CA GLU A 63 6.50 2.71 4.84
C GLU A 63 5.45 3.18 3.83
N SER A 64 4.32 3.66 4.36
CA SER A 64 3.28 4.31 3.57
C SER A 64 2.67 5.44 4.40
N ASP A 65 2.32 6.53 3.73
CA ASP A 65 1.61 7.67 4.33
C ASP A 65 0.11 7.37 4.59
N CYS A 66 -0.37 6.16 4.24
CA CYS A 66 -1.73 5.72 4.50
C CYS A 66 -1.85 4.99 5.84
N LEU A 67 -1.90 5.76 6.94
CA LEU A 67 -2.04 5.24 8.31
C LEU A 67 -3.20 4.23 8.45
N MET A 68 -4.32 4.46 7.75
CA MET A 68 -5.47 3.54 7.78
C MET A 68 -5.14 2.16 7.21
N VAL A 69 -4.48 2.11 6.05
CA VAL A 69 -4.14 0.83 5.41
C VAL A 69 -3.03 0.12 6.18
N VAL A 70 -2.03 0.86 6.67
CA VAL A 70 -0.98 0.30 7.53
C VAL A 70 -1.57 -0.29 8.82
N ASN A 71 -2.46 0.45 9.50
CA ASN A 71 -3.13 -0.06 10.70
C ASN A 71 -4.00 -1.29 10.41
N ALA A 72 -4.69 -1.30 9.27
CA ALA A 72 -5.50 -2.45 8.85
C ALA A 72 -4.67 -3.73 8.69
N LEU A 73 -3.52 -3.62 8.00
CA LEU A 73 -2.60 -4.73 7.81
C LEU A 73 -1.99 -5.21 9.12
N LEU A 74 -1.61 -4.29 10.01
CA LEU A 74 -0.98 -4.61 11.30
C LEU A 74 -1.94 -5.22 12.33
N ARG A 75 -3.21 -4.82 12.30
CA ARG A 75 -4.21 -5.26 13.29
C ARG A 75 -5.12 -6.38 12.79
N LEU A 76 -5.01 -6.78 11.52
CA LEU A 76 -5.99 -7.63 10.84
C LEU A 76 -7.44 -7.13 11.01
N SER A 77 -7.63 -5.82 11.26
CA SER A 77 -8.87 -5.27 11.85
C SER A 77 -9.66 -4.37 10.90
N ILE A 78 -9.64 -4.66 9.60
CA ILE A 78 -10.72 -4.25 8.69
C ILE A 78 -11.62 -5.46 8.55
N ASP A 79 -12.94 -5.25 8.53
CA ASP A 79 -13.92 -6.32 8.31
C ASP A 79 -13.41 -7.23 7.19
N VAL A 80 -13.37 -8.54 7.42
CA VAL A 80 -12.85 -9.53 6.47
C VAL A 80 -13.50 -9.37 5.09
N LEU A 81 -14.72 -8.79 5.04
CA LEU A 81 -15.39 -8.36 3.82
C LEU A 81 -14.66 -7.24 3.07
N GLU A 82 -14.24 -6.15 3.71
CA GLU A 82 -13.61 -5.02 3.01
C GLU A 82 -12.21 -5.42 2.54
N VAL A 83 -11.38 -6.10 3.36
CA VAL A 83 -10.11 -6.67 2.88
C VAL A 83 -10.35 -7.71 1.77
N GLY A 84 -11.37 -8.56 1.92
CA GLY A 84 -11.77 -9.53 0.90
C GLY A 84 -12.16 -8.86 -0.41
N MET A 85 -12.88 -7.74 -0.37
CA MET A 85 -13.19 -6.94 -1.55
C MET A 85 -11.95 -6.26 -2.14
N LEU A 86 -11.04 -5.71 -1.31
CA LEU A 86 -9.78 -5.13 -1.80
C LEU A 86 -8.93 -6.19 -2.51
N VAL A 87 -8.85 -7.41 -1.96
CA VAL A 87 -8.13 -8.55 -2.55
C VAL A 87 -8.84 -9.09 -3.78
N HIS A 88 -10.16 -9.17 -3.78
CA HIS A 88 -10.95 -9.58 -4.95
C HIS A 88 -10.76 -8.58 -6.10
N ASP A 89 -10.90 -7.29 -5.84
CA ASP A 89 -10.70 -6.22 -6.83
C ASP A 89 -9.25 -6.19 -7.33
N TYR A 90 -8.27 -6.50 -6.47
CA TYR A 90 -6.88 -6.69 -6.86
C TYR A 90 -6.71 -7.81 -7.86
N LEU A 91 -7.26 -8.99 -7.56
CA LEU A 91 -7.16 -10.16 -8.44
C LEU A 91 -7.87 -9.92 -9.78
N MET A 92 -9.04 -9.27 -9.75
CA MET A 92 -9.77 -8.90 -10.96
C MET A 92 -9.00 -7.91 -11.83
N LEU A 93 -8.38 -6.89 -11.24
CA LEU A 93 -7.58 -5.91 -11.98
C LEU A 93 -6.27 -6.51 -12.49
N LYS A 94 -5.59 -7.33 -11.68
CA LYS A 94 -4.35 -8.00 -12.07
C LYS A 94 -4.56 -8.94 -13.25
N ALA A 95 -5.72 -9.56 -13.37
CA ALA A 95 -6.07 -10.41 -14.52
C ALA A 95 -6.26 -9.64 -15.84
N GLN A 96 -6.31 -8.30 -15.80
CA GLN A 96 -6.39 -7.45 -17.00
C GLN A 96 -5.01 -7.10 -17.59
N PHE A 97 -3.92 -7.52 -16.94
CA PHE A 97 -2.53 -7.32 -17.36
C PHE A 97 -1.75 -8.63 -17.28
#